data_AF-A0A3N9NNT2-F1
#
_entry.id   AF-A0A3N9NNT2-F1
#
_cell.length_a   1.000
_cell.length_b   1.000
_cell.length_c   1.000
_cell.angle_alpha   90.00
_cell.angle_beta   90.00
_cell.angle_gamma   90.00
#
_symmetry.space_group_name_H-M   'P 1'
#
loop_
_entity.id
_entity.type
_entity.pdbx_description
1 polymer ?
#
loop_
_entity_poly.entity_id
_entity_poly.type
_entity_poly.pdbx_seq_one_letter_code
_entity_poly.pdbx_strand_id
1 'polypeptide(L)'
;MIEEPFPEEYEEAVHDLPVRLAADESAHTDVEALKRIQLGYKAMALKPIAKTLSMTFKVAHIAFEHNVPCFCADLTVNPILVDWNKNVAARLAPFPGLDNMGLLETNGHQNYANWSVMQTYHPLYGATWMRPKQGIFLTDETFYAESGGMFAESTHYRDLLGAQKDLEST
;
A
#
# COMPACT_ATOMS: atom_id res chain seq x y z
N MET A 1 7.61 12.37 9.54
CA MET A 1 7.08 12.70 8.19
C MET A 1 5.71 13.29 8.41
N ILE A 2 5.29 14.24 7.58
CA ILE A 2 3.92 14.74 7.55
C ILE A 2 3.38 14.45 6.15
N GLU A 3 2.27 13.72 6.09
CA GLU A 3 1.62 13.35 4.85
C GLU A 3 0.58 14.41 4.49
N GLU A 4 0.61 14.83 3.23
CA GLU A 4 -0.31 15.77 2.59
C GLU A 4 -0.90 16.86 3.51
N PRO A 5 -0.06 17.74 4.08
CA PRO A 5 -0.54 18.77 5.00
C PRO A 5 -1.31 19.91 4.31
N PHE A 6 -1.26 19.99 2.97
CA PHE A 6 -1.82 21.08 2.19
C PHE A 6 -2.87 20.56 1.19
N PRO A 7 -3.85 21.39 0.80
CA PRO A 7 -4.78 21.08 -0.29
C PRO A 7 -4.04 20.81 -1.61
N GLU A 8 -4.64 20.03 -2.51
CA GLU A 8 -4.04 19.65 -3.80
C GLU A 8 -3.70 20.88 -4.67
N GLU A 9 -4.48 21.95 -4.59
CA GLU A 9 -4.24 23.20 -5.33
C GLU A 9 -3.10 24.06 -4.77
N TYR A 10 -2.52 23.69 -3.62
CA TYR A 10 -1.39 24.40 -3.04
C TYR A 10 -0.10 24.05 -3.78
N GLU A 11 0.50 25.02 -4.45
CA GLU A 11 1.67 24.82 -5.33
C GLU A 11 2.88 25.67 -4.93
N GLU A 12 2.94 26.10 -3.66
CA GLU A 12 4.11 26.83 -3.16
C GLU A 12 5.28 25.88 -2.87
N ALA A 13 6.48 26.44 -2.95
CA ALA A 13 7.70 25.70 -2.63
C ALA A 13 7.81 25.43 -1.13
N VAL A 14 8.14 24.19 -0.74
CA VAL A 14 8.22 23.70 0.64
C VAL A 14 9.63 23.21 1.03
N HIS A 15 10.64 23.60 0.26
CA HIS A 15 12.02 23.10 0.39
C HIS A 15 12.64 23.38 1.77
N ASP A 16 12.32 24.55 2.33
CA ASP A 16 12.83 25.09 3.58
C ASP A 16 12.18 24.46 4.83
N LEU A 17 11.12 23.68 4.66
CA LEU A 17 10.51 22.95 5.77
C LEU A 17 11.48 21.86 6.28
N PRO A 18 11.72 21.82 7.62
CA PRO A 18 12.68 20.91 8.22
C PRO A 18 12.18 19.46 8.29
N VAL A 19 10.93 19.22 7.92
CA VAL A 19 10.28 17.92 7.96
C VAL A 19 10.16 17.32 6.55
N ARG A 20 10.14 15.99 6.47
CA ARG A 20 9.80 15.28 5.24
C ARG A 20 8.30 15.37 5.02
N LEU A 21 7.89 16.17 4.03
CA LEU A 21 6.53 16.14 3.51
C LEU A 21 6.39 15.02 2.48
N ALA A 22 5.33 14.23 2.61
CA ALA A 22 4.94 13.22 1.63
C ALA A 22 3.74 13.70 0.83
N ALA A 23 3.80 13.56 -0.50
CA ALA A 23 2.65 13.80 -1.36
C ALA A 23 1.85 12.51 -1.51
N ASP A 24 0.53 12.61 -1.43
CA ASP A 24 -0.41 11.50 -1.55
C ASP A 24 -1.58 11.85 -2.48
N GLU A 25 -2.59 12.57 -1.97
CA GLU A 25 -3.72 13.07 -2.76
C GLU A 25 -3.21 13.96 -3.89
N SER A 26 -2.18 14.75 -3.68
CA SER A 26 -1.69 15.71 -4.66
C SER A 26 -0.75 15.11 -5.73
N ALA A 27 -0.57 13.78 -5.73
CA ALA A 27 0.31 13.01 -6.64
C ALA A 27 -0.43 11.80 -7.25
N HIS A 28 -1.45 12.05 -8.09
CA HIS A 28 -2.23 10.97 -8.75
C HIS A 28 -1.50 10.34 -9.93
N THR A 29 -0.71 11.14 -10.65
CA THR A 29 0.05 10.75 -11.83
C THR A 29 1.56 10.94 -11.65
N ASP A 30 2.36 10.39 -12.56
CA ASP A 30 3.80 10.62 -12.64
C ASP A 30 4.14 12.09 -12.88
N VAL A 31 3.36 12.79 -13.70
CA VAL A 31 3.53 14.23 -13.96
C VAL A 31 3.28 15.06 -12.70
N GLU A 32 2.22 14.77 -11.96
CA GLU A 32 1.92 15.45 -10.70
C GLU A 32 2.93 15.10 -9.61
N ALA A 33 3.35 13.84 -9.52
CA ALA A 33 4.40 13.42 -8.61
C ALA A 33 5.71 14.19 -8.88
N LEU A 34 6.14 14.30 -10.14
CA LEU A 34 7.31 15.09 -10.52
C LEU A 34 7.15 16.56 -10.09
N LYS A 35 5.97 17.15 -10.28
CA LYS A 35 5.67 18.50 -9.82
C LYS A 35 5.83 18.64 -8.31
N ARG A 36 5.33 17.68 -7.51
CA ARG A 36 5.50 17.68 -6.04
C ARG A 36 6.95 17.57 -5.62
N ILE A 37 7.74 16.74 -6.31
CA ILE A 37 9.19 16.65 -6.11
C ILE A 37 9.85 18.01 -6.35
N GLN A 38 9.50 18.69 -7.45
CA GLN A 38 10.02 20.02 -7.80
C GLN A 38 9.61 21.12 -6.81
N LEU A 39 8.45 20.97 -6.15
CA LEU A 39 8.01 21.87 -5.08
C LEU A 39 8.72 21.60 -3.74
N GLY A 40 9.46 20.50 -3.62
CA GLY A 40 10.26 20.18 -2.44
C GLY A 40 9.67 19.12 -1.52
N TYR A 41 8.65 18.36 -1.97
CA TYR A 41 8.20 17.17 -1.26
C TYR A 41 9.29 16.10 -1.27
N LYS A 42 9.48 15.44 -0.12
CA LYS A 42 10.64 14.57 0.18
C LYS A 42 10.23 13.10 0.38
N ALA A 43 8.99 12.74 0.05
CA ALA A 43 8.47 11.37 -0.02
C ALA A 43 7.22 11.30 -0.91
N MET A 44 6.87 10.10 -1.36
CA MET A 44 5.62 9.83 -2.09
C MET A 44 4.85 8.68 -1.44
N ALA A 45 3.55 8.89 -1.21
CA ALA A 45 2.62 7.84 -0.86
C ALA A 45 2.15 7.14 -2.14
N LEU A 46 2.36 5.84 -2.20
CA LEU A 46 1.88 4.98 -3.27
C LEU A 46 0.60 4.31 -2.81
N LYS A 47 -0.42 4.28 -3.66
CA LYS A 47 -1.68 3.58 -3.38
C LYS A 47 -1.92 2.47 -4.43
N PRO A 48 -1.17 1.35 -4.42
CA PRO A 48 -1.28 0.29 -5.44
C PRO A 48 -2.69 -0.27 -5.62
N ILE A 49 -3.48 -0.24 -4.55
CA ILE A 49 -4.85 -0.77 -4.53
C ILE A 49 -5.93 0.28 -4.88
N ALA A 50 -5.63 1.56 -4.72
CA ALA A 50 -6.59 2.65 -4.99
C ALA A 50 -6.32 3.36 -6.33
N LYS A 51 -5.06 3.45 -6.72
CA LYS A 51 -4.60 3.86 -8.04
C LYS A 51 -4.37 2.58 -8.86
N THR A 52 -4.44 2.67 -10.19
CA THR A 52 -4.05 1.51 -11.00
C THR A 52 -2.60 1.12 -10.70
N LEU A 53 -2.28 -0.18 -10.71
CA LEU A 53 -0.92 -0.64 -10.43
C LEU A 53 0.10 -0.02 -11.41
N SER A 54 -0.29 0.09 -12.69
CA SER A 54 0.53 0.73 -13.71
C SER A 54 0.85 2.19 -13.40
N MET A 55 -0.14 2.98 -12.92
CA MET A 55 0.13 4.36 -12.53
C MET A 55 0.99 4.44 -11.27
N THR A 56 0.73 3.57 -10.31
CA THR A 56 1.54 3.46 -9.09
C THR A 56 3.02 3.22 -9.41
N PHE A 57 3.32 2.34 -10.37
CA PHE A 57 4.70 2.09 -10.79
C PHE A 57 5.33 3.24 -11.56
N LYS A 58 4.56 4.02 -12.33
CA LYS A 58 5.08 5.24 -12.96
C LYS A 58 5.48 6.28 -11.90
N VAL A 59 4.64 6.49 -10.89
CA VAL A 59 4.96 7.38 -9.76
C VAL A 59 6.19 6.88 -9.00
N ALA A 60 6.24 5.58 -8.69
CA ALA A 60 7.39 4.97 -8.02
C ALA A 60 8.70 5.12 -8.83
N HIS A 61 8.62 4.99 -10.16
CA HIS A 61 9.77 5.14 -11.05
C HIS A 61 10.30 6.57 -11.06
N ILE A 62 9.44 7.57 -11.23
CA ILE A 62 9.84 8.99 -11.15
C ILE A 62 10.44 9.31 -9.78
N ALA A 63 9.82 8.85 -8.70
CA ALA A 63 10.36 9.06 -7.36
C ALA A 63 11.77 8.43 -7.21
N PHE A 64 11.97 7.23 -7.74
CA PHE A 64 13.27 6.56 -7.77
C PHE A 64 14.33 7.36 -8.53
N GLU A 65 14.02 7.84 -9.75
CA GLU A 65 14.95 8.65 -10.56
C GLU A 65 15.41 9.92 -9.83
N HIS A 66 14.54 10.47 -8.98
CA HIS A 66 14.79 11.68 -8.20
C HIS A 66 15.26 11.41 -6.75
N ASN A 67 15.57 10.16 -6.39
CA ASN A 67 15.96 9.76 -5.03
C ASN A 67 14.96 10.15 -3.94
N VAL A 68 13.67 10.13 -4.26
CA VAL A 68 12.57 10.39 -3.34
C VAL A 68 12.02 9.06 -2.84
N PRO A 69 12.03 8.80 -1.52
CA PRO A 69 11.55 7.54 -0.97
C PRO A 69 10.03 7.42 -1.12
N CYS A 70 9.58 6.19 -1.37
CA CYS A 70 8.17 5.84 -1.45
C CYS A 70 7.77 4.95 -0.27
N PHE A 71 6.51 5.06 0.14
CA PHE A 71 5.86 4.10 1.03
C PHE A 71 4.47 3.77 0.47
N CYS A 72 3.84 2.71 0.96
CA CYS A 72 2.46 2.42 0.56
C CYS A 72 1.47 2.96 1.59
N ALA A 73 0.47 3.71 1.11
CA ALA A 73 -0.67 4.15 1.89
C ALA A 73 -1.88 3.24 1.62
N ASP A 74 -2.70 3.03 2.64
CA ASP A 74 -3.86 2.15 2.58
C ASP A 74 -5.14 2.92 2.23
N LEU A 75 -6.14 2.22 1.72
CA LEU A 75 -7.49 2.76 1.50
C LEU A 75 -8.53 1.86 2.17
N THR A 76 -8.32 1.55 3.46
CA THR A 76 -9.24 0.76 4.26
C THR A 76 -9.57 -0.57 3.60
N VAL A 77 -8.54 -1.26 3.13
CA VAL A 77 -8.76 -2.49 2.36
C VAL A 77 -8.87 -3.71 3.27
N ASN A 78 -9.47 -4.78 2.75
CA ASN A 78 -9.60 -6.03 3.48
C ASN A 78 -8.22 -6.74 3.64
N PRO A 79 -8.10 -7.77 4.50
CA PRO A 79 -6.82 -8.44 4.74
C PRO A 79 -6.10 -8.98 3.50
N ILE A 80 -6.82 -9.47 2.48
CA ILE A 80 -6.21 -9.95 1.22
C ILE A 80 -5.61 -8.79 0.44
N LEU A 81 -6.31 -7.67 0.37
CA LEU A 81 -5.86 -6.48 -0.35
C LEU A 81 -4.73 -5.74 0.38
N VAL A 82 -4.57 -5.92 1.68
CA VAL A 82 -3.38 -5.39 2.39
C VAL A 82 -2.11 -6.04 1.83
N ASP A 83 -2.15 -7.31 1.44
CA ASP A 83 -0.99 -8.01 0.90
C ASP A 83 -0.61 -7.53 -0.50
N TRP A 84 -1.54 -6.93 -1.27
CA TRP A 84 -1.19 -6.18 -2.49
C TRP A 84 -0.27 -5.00 -2.17
N ASN A 85 -0.63 -4.21 -1.15
CA ASN A 85 0.20 -3.07 -0.72
C ASN A 85 1.54 -3.55 -0.12
N LYS A 86 1.55 -4.63 0.67
CA LYS A 86 2.80 -5.22 1.19
C LYS A 86 3.73 -5.69 0.07
N ASN A 87 3.19 -6.30 -0.99
CA ASN A 87 4.02 -6.76 -2.10
C ASN A 87 4.77 -5.62 -2.78
N VAL A 88 4.14 -4.45 -2.91
CA VAL A 88 4.80 -3.24 -3.41
C VAL A 88 5.78 -2.70 -2.35
N ALA A 89 5.33 -2.44 -1.13
CA ALA A 89 6.15 -1.86 -0.07
C ALA A 89 7.44 -2.65 0.22
N ALA A 90 7.37 -3.98 0.27
CA ALA A 90 8.50 -4.87 0.54
C ALA A 90 9.50 -4.99 -0.62
N ARG A 91 9.23 -4.35 -1.76
CA ARG A 91 10.08 -4.33 -2.97
C ARG A 91 10.53 -2.92 -3.36
N LEU A 92 10.10 -1.90 -2.62
CA LEU A 92 10.63 -0.54 -2.75
C LEU A 92 11.99 -0.43 -2.05
N ALA A 93 12.71 0.64 -2.35
CA ALA A 93 13.88 1.01 -1.56
C ALA A 93 13.48 1.23 -0.09
N PRO A 94 14.37 0.91 0.88
CA PRO A 94 14.10 1.14 2.29
C PRO A 94 13.70 2.57 2.59
N PHE A 95 12.73 2.73 3.48
CA PHE A 95 12.29 4.06 3.89
C PHE A 95 13.30 4.67 4.88
N PRO A 96 13.70 5.95 4.73
CA PRO A 96 14.70 6.55 5.61
C PRO A 96 14.29 6.54 7.08
N GLY A 97 15.16 6.00 7.93
CA GLY A 97 14.97 5.92 9.39
C GLY A 97 14.36 4.62 9.90
N LEU A 98 14.14 3.62 9.03
CA LEU A 98 13.56 2.32 9.39
C LEU A 98 14.51 1.14 9.15
N ASP A 99 15.82 1.29 9.39
CA ASP A 99 16.81 0.20 9.39
C ASP A 99 16.64 -0.84 8.26
N ASN A 100 16.70 -0.37 7.01
CA ASN A 100 16.59 -1.21 5.80
C ASN A 100 15.20 -1.86 5.57
N MET A 101 14.13 -1.29 6.14
CA MET A 101 12.74 -1.76 5.94
C MET A 101 11.93 -0.81 5.04
N GLY A 102 10.95 -1.39 4.33
CA GLY A 102 9.89 -0.62 3.67
C GLY A 102 8.91 -0.04 4.68
N LEU A 103 8.07 0.90 4.24
CA LEU A 103 7.01 1.50 5.04
C LEU A 103 5.65 1.24 4.37
N LEU A 104 4.69 0.84 5.19
CA LEU A 104 3.30 0.59 4.80
C LEU A 104 2.38 1.11 5.90
N GLU A 105 1.40 1.92 5.52
CA GLU A 105 0.24 2.21 6.34
C GLU A 105 -0.79 1.09 6.19
N THR A 106 -1.51 0.74 7.26
CA THR A 106 -2.69 -0.14 7.19
C THR A 106 -3.73 0.35 8.17
N ASN A 107 -4.98 0.52 7.73
CA ASN A 107 -6.05 1.06 8.58
C ASN A 107 -7.33 0.20 8.58
N GLY A 108 -7.40 -0.87 7.78
CA GLY A 108 -8.56 -1.77 7.75
C GLY A 108 -8.99 -2.34 9.12
N HIS A 109 -8.03 -2.71 9.97
CA HIS A 109 -8.31 -3.26 11.32
C HIS A 109 -9.03 -2.28 12.27
N GLN A 110 -8.95 -0.97 12.00
CA GLN A 110 -9.64 0.07 12.78
C GLN A 110 -11.06 0.34 12.25
N ASN A 111 -11.31 -0.02 10.99
CA ASN A 111 -12.54 0.34 10.27
C ASN A 111 -13.51 -0.84 10.08
N TYR A 112 -13.01 -2.08 10.04
CA TYR A 112 -13.85 -3.27 9.89
C TYR A 112 -14.18 -3.92 11.24
N ALA A 113 -15.46 -3.95 11.61
CA ALA A 113 -15.94 -4.58 12.84
C ALA A 113 -15.56 -6.08 12.96
N ASN A 114 -15.50 -6.78 11.83
CA ASN A 114 -15.21 -8.22 11.77
C ASN A 114 -13.79 -8.53 11.24
N TRP A 115 -12.82 -7.64 11.45
CA TRP A 115 -11.45 -7.79 10.94
C TRP A 115 -10.84 -9.18 11.21
N SER A 116 -10.96 -9.68 12.45
CA SER A 116 -10.42 -10.99 12.82
C SER A 116 -11.03 -12.15 12.04
N VAL A 117 -12.32 -12.06 11.69
CA VAL A 117 -13.00 -13.06 10.85
C VAL A 117 -12.56 -12.88 9.40
N MET A 118 -12.46 -11.65 8.90
CA MET A 118 -11.99 -11.37 7.53
C MET A 118 -10.58 -11.93 7.28
N GLN A 119 -9.71 -11.96 8.31
CA GLN A 119 -8.40 -12.60 8.19
C GLN A 119 -8.50 -14.08 7.85
N THR A 120 -9.51 -14.81 8.35
CA THR A 120 -9.67 -16.25 8.07
C THR A 120 -10.07 -16.54 6.63
N TYR A 121 -10.45 -15.52 5.86
CA TYR A 121 -10.78 -15.65 4.44
C TYR A 121 -9.52 -15.59 3.55
N HIS A 122 -8.37 -15.23 4.11
CA HIS A 122 -7.12 -15.21 3.37
C HIS A 122 -6.69 -16.63 2.97
N PRO A 123 -6.25 -16.87 1.71
CA PRO A 123 -5.84 -18.20 1.26
C PRO A 123 -4.67 -18.79 2.08
N LEU A 124 -3.81 -17.91 2.61
CA LEU A 124 -2.67 -18.27 3.46
C LEU A 124 -2.90 -17.87 4.93
N TYR A 125 -4.12 -18.06 5.43
CA TYR A 125 -4.45 -17.70 6.81
C TYR A 125 -3.44 -18.28 7.82
N GLY A 126 -2.83 -17.41 8.62
CA GLY A 126 -1.80 -17.77 9.61
C GLY A 126 -0.37 -17.49 9.17
N ALA A 127 -0.15 -17.01 7.94
CA ALA A 127 1.18 -16.62 7.47
C ALA A 127 1.81 -15.48 8.29
N THR A 128 3.14 -15.46 8.34
CA THR A 128 3.95 -14.58 9.20
C THR A 128 3.74 -13.09 8.92
N TRP A 129 3.42 -12.73 7.67
CA TRP A 129 3.16 -11.36 7.21
C TRP A 129 1.70 -10.91 7.39
N MET A 130 0.79 -11.75 7.90
CA MET A 130 -0.62 -11.36 8.03
C MET A 130 -0.91 -10.50 9.26
N ARG A 131 -0.07 -10.59 10.29
CA ARG A 131 -0.24 -9.85 11.54
C ARG A 131 1.07 -9.17 11.91
N PRO A 132 1.06 -7.86 12.19
CA PRO A 132 2.27 -7.18 12.59
C PRO A 132 2.66 -7.62 14.00
N LYS A 133 3.96 -7.80 14.24
CA LYS A 133 4.54 -7.98 15.57
C LYS A 133 5.31 -6.70 15.90
N GLN A 134 4.85 -5.98 16.92
CA GLN A 134 5.43 -4.68 17.32
C GLN A 134 5.50 -3.69 16.13
N GLY A 135 4.45 -3.65 15.30
CA GLY A 135 4.37 -2.78 14.12
C GLY A 135 5.09 -3.32 12.87
N ILE A 136 5.73 -4.49 12.93
CA ILE A 136 6.50 -5.05 11.81
C ILE A 136 5.77 -6.26 11.22
N PHE A 137 5.50 -6.23 9.92
CA PHE A 137 5.11 -7.41 9.16
C PHE A 137 6.37 -8.20 8.76
N LEU A 138 6.46 -9.46 9.15
CA LEU A 138 7.60 -10.30 8.79
C LEU A 138 7.39 -10.89 7.39
N THR A 139 8.05 -10.31 6.38
CA THR A 139 8.07 -10.80 5.01
C THR A 139 9.29 -11.70 4.79
N ASP A 140 9.14 -12.99 5.11
CA ASP A 140 10.18 -14.00 4.93
C ASP A 140 10.29 -14.50 3.48
N GLU A 141 11.14 -15.49 3.22
CA GLU A 141 11.32 -16.08 1.89
C GLU A 141 10.01 -16.62 1.30
N THR A 142 9.11 -17.16 2.14
CA THR A 142 7.81 -17.67 1.71
C THR A 142 6.90 -16.54 1.23
N PHE A 143 6.93 -15.37 1.88
CA PHE A 143 6.20 -14.19 1.39
C PHE A 143 6.59 -13.84 -0.05
N TYR A 144 7.89 -13.83 -0.35
CA TYR A 144 8.37 -13.48 -1.69
C TYR A 144 8.05 -14.58 -2.71
N ALA A 145 8.22 -15.85 -2.34
CA ALA A 145 7.93 -16.99 -3.21
C ALA A 145 6.44 -17.07 -3.60
N GLU A 146 5.54 -16.79 -2.66
CA GLU A 146 4.09 -16.89 -2.86
C GLU A 146 3.42 -15.55 -3.17
N SER A 147 4.21 -14.47 -3.26
CA SER A 147 3.71 -13.10 -3.44
C SER A 147 2.64 -12.75 -2.40
N GLY A 148 2.86 -13.14 -1.14
CA GLY A 148 1.91 -12.97 -0.04
C GLY A 148 0.58 -13.71 -0.23
N GLY A 149 0.46 -14.65 -1.18
CA GLY A 149 -0.80 -15.34 -1.48
C GLY A 149 -1.75 -14.54 -2.38
N MET A 150 -1.29 -13.44 -2.97
CA MET A 150 -2.09 -12.53 -3.79
C MET A 150 -2.74 -13.21 -5.02
N PHE A 151 -2.10 -14.27 -5.54
CA PHE A 151 -2.60 -15.05 -6.67
C PHE A 151 -3.35 -16.32 -6.25
N ALA A 152 -3.40 -16.63 -4.96
CA ALA A 152 -4.08 -17.82 -4.46
C ALA A 152 -5.58 -17.55 -4.31
N GLU A 153 -6.38 -18.59 -4.57
CA GLU A 153 -7.83 -18.50 -4.47
C GLU A 153 -8.28 -18.58 -3.00
N SER A 154 -9.06 -17.59 -2.56
CA SER A 154 -9.76 -17.67 -1.27
C SER A 154 -10.94 -18.62 -1.37
N THR A 155 -10.94 -19.67 -0.55
CA THR A 155 -12.07 -20.61 -0.46
C THR A 155 -13.37 -19.89 -0.08
N HIS A 156 -13.32 -18.94 0.86
CA HIS A 156 -14.49 -18.17 1.26
C HIS A 156 -15.12 -17.39 0.10
N TYR A 157 -14.31 -16.62 -0.65
CA TYR A 157 -14.82 -15.81 -1.74
C TYR A 157 -15.23 -16.65 -2.96
N ARG A 158 -14.52 -17.75 -3.25
CA ARG A 158 -14.95 -18.72 -4.26
C ARG A 158 -16.33 -19.27 -3.92
N ASP A 159 -16.53 -19.75 -2.69
CA ASP A 159 -17.79 -20.39 -2.31
C ASP A 159 -18.94 -19.36 -2.26
N LEU A 160 -18.68 -18.13 -1.81
CA LEU A 160 -19.64 -17.03 -1.80
C LEU A 160 -20.16 -16.68 -3.21
N LEU A 161 -19.26 -16.60 -4.20
CA LEU A 161 -19.62 -16.26 -5.59
C LEU A 161 -20.07 -17.49 -6.39
N GLY A 162 -19.59 -18.68 -6.03
CA GLY A 162 -19.99 -19.95 -6.63
C GLY A 162 -21.43 -20.31 -6.29
N ALA A 163 -21.84 -20.11 -5.04
CA ALA A 163 -23.22 -20.34 -4.58
C ALA A 163 -24.26 -19.48 -5.30
N GLN A 164 -23.87 -18.35 -5.91
CA GLN A 164 -24.77 -17.51 -6.69
C GLN A 164 -25.21 -18.15 -8.02
N LYS A 165 -24.38 -19.02 -8.63
CA LYS A 165 -24.74 -19.70 -9.90
C LYS A 165 -25.83 -20.76 -9.73
N ASP A 166 -25.93 -21.34 -8.53
CA ASP A 166 -26.94 -22.37 -8.23
C ASP A 166 -28.32 -21.75 -7.91
N LEU A 167 -28.37 -20.45 -7.58
CA LEU A 167 -29.60 -19.71 -7.30
C LEU A 167 -30.26 -19.11 -8.56
N GLU A 168 -29.49 -18.85 -9.62
CA GLU A 168 -30.01 -18.36 -10.91
C GLU A 168 -30.48 -19.49 -11.84
N SER A 169 -30.28 -20.76 -11.45
CA SER A 169 -30.67 -21.95 -12.21
C SER A 169 -31.89 -22.70 -11.66
N THR A 170 -32.58 -22.12 -10.67
CA THR A 170 -33.89 -22.56 -10.13
C THR A 170 -34.96 -21.52 -10.36
#